data_AF-A0A9P6X244-F1
#
_entry.id   AF-A0A9P6X244-F1
#
_cell.length_a   1.000
_cell.length_b   1.000
_cell.length_c   1.000
_cell.angle_alpha   90.00
_cell.angle_beta   90.00
_cell.angle_gamma   90.00
#
_symmetry.space_group_name_H-M   'P 1'
#
loop_
_entity.id
_entity.type
_entity.pdbx_description
1 polymer ?
#
loop_
_entity_poly.entity_id
_entity_poly.type
_entity_poly.pdbx_seq_one_letter_code
_entity_poly.pdbx_strand_id
1 'polypeptide(L)'
;MISLGDEEITISDTIINYAQVNDCPIPHIQQDSNWDCGLACVVMTLQGLGFRCNLEEIQAACSVNSVWTIDLAFILKNYVHDFTYYTSYLGSRKEYQEQKFYQQDFDEDEKRINRLFAIAKSCSVHVVRMILPLDDYKRFLYCKQFATITLVNKRQGCLGSVCGKLDLFLEKFKGYDYLGHFIVLIGYDPTEDVFIYRDPAVKDQFCVISADDFDDARQSEGTDHDC
;
A
#
# COMPACT_ATOMS: atom_id res chain seq x y z
N MET A 1 8.15 0.86 -3.43
CA MET A 1 8.92 2.01 -2.86
C MET A 1 9.25 3.08 -3.91
N ILE A 2 9.03 4.36 -3.57
CA ILE A 2 9.06 5.53 -4.48
C ILE A 2 9.81 6.68 -3.80
N SER A 3 10.72 7.36 -4.52
CA SER A 3 11.46 8.54 -4.02
C SER A 3 10.68 9.85 -4.25
N LEU A 4 10.71 10.77 -3.28
CA LEU A 4 10.02 12.07 -3.29
C LEU A 4 10.90 13.26 -3.75
N GLY A 5 12.17 13.03 -4.07
CA GLY A 5 13.12 14.08 -4.52
C GLY A 5 14.00 14.68 -3.42
N ASP A 6 14.94 15.55 -3.82
CA ASP A 6 16.09 16.04 -3.03
C ASP A 6 15.89 17.38 -2.29
N GLU A 7 14.65 17.87 -2.10
CA GLU A 7 14.49 19.12 -1.32
C GLU A 7 14.90 18.88 0.14
N GLU A 8 15.99 19.54 0.58
CA GLU A 8 16.49 19.49 1.95
C GLU A 8 15.41 19.97 2.94
N ILE A 9 14.66 19.03 3.50
CA ILE A 9 13.80 19.28 4.65
C ILE A 9 14.73 19.46 5.85
N THR A 10 14.98 20.70 6.28
CA THR A 10 15.74 20.99 7.51
C THR A 10 15.04 20.37 8.73
N ILE A 11 15.73 19.49 9.45
CA ILE A 11 15.18 18.61 10.49
C ILE A 11 15.44 19.20 11.89
N SER A 12 14.39 19.30 12.69
CA SER A 12 14.47 19.40 14.16
C SER A 12 14.35 17.99 14.73
N ASP A 13 15.38 17.52 15.44
CA ASP A 13 15.60 16.15 15.93
C ASP A 13 14.63 15.66 17.02
N THR A 14 13.37 16.08 17.02
CA THR A 14 12.40 15.52 17.97
C THR A 14 10.98 15.69 17.44
N ILE A 15 10.36 14.58 17.02
CA ILE A 15 8.93 14.52 16.68
C ILE A 15 8.15 14.51 18.00
N ILE A 16 8.05 15.65 18.68
CA ILE A 16 7.24 15.76 19.91
C ILE A 16 5.76 16.05 19.57
N ASN A 17 5.42 16.27 18.29
CA ASN A 17 4.03 16.37 17.86
C ASN A 17 3.93 15.99 16.38
N TYR A 18 2.98 15.12 16.02
CA TYR A 18 2.59 14.78 14.65
C TYR A 18 2.11 16.00 13.81
N ALA A 19 2.29 17.23 14.28
CA ALA A 19 2.02 18.46 13.56
C ALA A 19 2.74 18.51 12.19
N GLN A 20 3.93 17.92 12.09
CA GLN A 20 4.70 17.83 10.84
C GLN A 20 4.11 16.83 9.82
N VAL A 21 3.16 15.97 10.20
CA VAL A 21 2.48 15.08 9.23
C VAL A 21 1.64 15.87 8.24
N ASN A 22 1.22 17.09 8.62
CA ASN A 22 0.53 18.01 7.73
C ASN A 22 1.43 18.58 6.63
N ASP A 23 2.76 18.56 6.83
CA ASP A 23 3.74 19.02 5.84
C ASP A 23 4.15 17.90 4.87
N CYS A 24 3.64 16.67 5.06
CA CYS A 24 3.90 15.57 4.15
C CYS A 24 3.26 15.86 2.78
N PRO A 25 4.02 15.81 1.67
CA PRO A 25 3.50 16.14 0.34
C PRO A 25 2.44 15.14 -0.15
N ILE A 26 2.39 13.94 0.42
CA ILE A 26 1.42 12.91 0.07
C ILE A 26 0.09 13.23 0.75
N PRO A 27 -0.94 13.64 -0.01
CA PRO A 27 -2.24 13.96 0.54
C PRO A 27 -2.94 12.69 1.02
N HIS A 28 -4.02 12.88 1.78
CA HIS A 28 -4.98 11.82 2.03
C HIS A 28 -6.08 11.86 0.96
N ILE A 29 -6.38 10.71 0.38
CA ILE A 29 -7.50 10.51 -0.57
C ILE A 29 -8.28 9.29 -0.13
N GLN A 30 -9.58 9.47 0.09
CA GLN A 30 -10.48 8.40 0.46
C GLN A 30 -10.84 7.57 -0.79
N GLN A 31 -10.94 6.25 -0.64
CA GLN A 31 -11.47 5.35 -1.67
C GLN A 31 -12.98 5.57 -1.86
N ASP A 32 -13.49 5.41 -3.08
CA ASP A 32 -14.91 5.59 -3.39
C ASP A 32 -15.70 4.28 -3.22
N SER A 33 -15.03 3.13 -3.32
CA SER A 33 -15.63 1.80 -3.28
C SER A 33 -14.81 0.85 -2.40
N ASN A 34 -15.22 -0.41 -2.27
CA ASN A 34 -14.49 -1.39 -1.46
C ASN A 34 -13.27 -2.01 -2.17
N TRP A 35 -13.04 -1.70 -3.44
CA TRP A 35 -12.07 -2.36 -4.31
C TRP A 35 -10.94 -1.44 -4.79
N ASP A 36 -11.10 -0.12 -4.68
CA ASP A 36 -10.21 0.88 -5.26
C ASP A 36 -9.22 1.49 -4.25
N CYS A 37 -9.03 0.86 -3.08
CA CYS A 37 -8.04 1.31 -2.07
C CYS A 37 -6.62 1.43 -2.66
N GLY A 38 -6.20 0.48 -3.50
CA GLY A 38 -4.91 0.54 -4.19
C GLY A 38 -4.82 1.68 -5.19
N LEU A 39 -5.92 1.99 -5.89
CA LEU A 39 -5.98 3.11 -6.83
C LEU A 39 -5.90 4.45 -6.09
N ALA A 40 -6.60 4.59 -4.97
CA ALA A 40 -6.46 5.75 -4.09
C ALA A 40 -5.02 5.92 -3.60
N CYS A 41 -4.33 4.82 -3.25
CA CYS A 41 -2.90 4.85 -2.91
C CYS A 41 -2.01 5.35 -4.05
N VAL A 42 -2.30 4.93 -5.29
CA VAL A 42 -1.62 5.44 -6.49
C VAL A 42 -1.85 6.94 -6.64
N VAL A 43 -3.10 7.42 -6.53
CA VAL A 43 -3.41 8.86 -6.66
C VAL A 43 -2.71 9.67 -5.57
N MET A 44 -2.74 9.22 -4.31
CA MET A 44 -2.03 9.88 -3.20
C MET A 44 -0.54 10.01 -3.52
N THR A 45 0.08 8.93 -3.97
CA THR A 45 1.51 8.92 -4.28
C THR A 45 1.85 9.82 -5.47
N LEU A 46 1.06 9.76 -6.54
CA LEU A 46 1.25 10.60 -7.72
C LEU A 46 1.06 12.10 -7.41
N GLN A 47 0.04 12.47 -6.63
CA GLN A 47 -0.15 13.84 -6.19
C GLN A 47 1.01 14.32 -5.31
N GLY A 48 1.53 13.45 -4.42
CA GLY A 48 2.72 13.76 -3.62
C GLY A 48 3.99 13.98 -4.45
N LEU A 49 4.07 13.40 -5.64
CA LEU A 49 5.13 13.65 -6.63
C LEU A 49 4.86 14.87 -7.53
N GLY A 50 3.77 15.61 -7.30
CA GLY A 50 3.40 16.79 -8.06
C GLY A 50 2.61 16.52 -9.35
N PHE A 51 2.19 15.28 -9.60
CA PHE A 51 1.30 14.99 -10.72
C PHE A 51 -0.13 15.46 -10.42
N ARG A 52 -0.79 16.00 -11.44
CA ARG A 52 -2.22 16.35 -11.37
C ARG A 52 -3.03 15.18 -11.88
N CYS A 53 -3.49 14.34 -10.97
CA CYS A 53 -4.43 13.26 -11.27
C CYS A 53 -5.50 13.15 -10.18
N ASN A 54 -6.63 12.54 -10.48
CA ASN A 54 -7.66 12.22 -9.49
C ASN A 54 -8.07 10.75 -9.55
N LEU A 55 -8.91 10.32 -8.60
CA LEU A 55 -9.32 8.92 -8.49
C LEU A 55 -10.13 8.44 -9.70
N GLU A 56 -11.02 9.26 -10.25
CA GLU A 56 -11.82 8.95 -11.43
C GLU A 56 -10.92 8.64 -12.65
N GLU A 57 -9.88 9.44 -12.86
CA GLU A 57 -8.91 9.24 -13.95
C GLU A 57 -8.13 7.93 -13.80
N ILE A 58 -7.68 7.61 -12.57
CA ILE A 58 -6.93 6.38 -12.29
C ILE A 58 -7.85 5.15 -12.34
N GLN A 59 -9.10 5.26 -11.89
CA GLN A 59 -10.13 4.24 -12.07
C GLN A 59 -10.40 3.98 -13.55
N ALA A 60 -10.53 5.02 -14.38
CA ALA A 60 -10.72 4.86 -15.83
C ALA A 60 -9.52 4.20 -16.52
N ALA A 61 -8.30 4.36 -15.97
CA ALA A 61 -7.10 3.67 -16.44
C ALA A 61 -7.00 2.20 -15.98
N CYS A 62 -7.76 1.81 -14.95
CA CYS A 62 -7.79 0.45 -14.43
C CYS A 62 -8.95 -0.34 -15.06
N SER A 63 -8.63 -1.40 -15.81
CA SER A 63 -9.66 -2.17 -16.53
C SER A 63 -10.37 -3.23 -15.67
N VAL A 64 -10.09 -3.29 -14.36
CA VAL A 64 -10.56 -4.34 -13.46
C VAL A 64 -10.92 -3.77 -12.09
N ASN A 65 -11.84 -4.44 -11.40
CA ASN A 65 -12.15 -4.12 -10.00
C ASN A 65 -11.40 -5.06 -9.03
N SER A 66 -10.95 -6.24 -9.46
CA SER A 66 -10.04 -7.08 -8.68
C SER A 66 -8.59 -6.61 -8.88
N VAL A 67 -8.22 -5.56 -8.16
CA VAL A 67 -6.93 -4.87 -8.32
C VAL A 67 -5.85 -5.56 -7.49
N TRP A 68 -4.76 -5.94 -8.14
CA TRP A 68 -3.57 -6.52 -7.51
C TRP A 68 -2.40 -5.53 -7.59
N THR A 69 -1.36 -5.73 -6.78
CA THR A 69 -0.20 -4.82 -6.71
C THR A 69 0.48 -4.64 -8.07
N ILE A 70 0.56 -5.70 -8.88
CA ILE A 70 1.13 -5.61 -10.23
C ILE A 70 0.28 -4.70 -11.15
N ASP A 71 -1.04 -4.62 -10.98
CA ASP A 71 -1.86 -3.66 -11.71
C ASP A 71 -1.50 -2.22 -11.33
N LEU A 72 -1.33 -1.97 -10.03
CA LEU A 72 -0.88 -0.65 -9.52
C LEU A 72 0.47 -0.27 -10.11
N ALA A 73 1.42 -1.21 -10.17
CA ALA A 73 2.72 -0.99 -10.79
C ALA A 73 2.62 -0.66 -12.29
N PHE A 74 1.70 -1.32 -13.02
CA PHE A 74 1.45 -1.02 -14.44
C PHE A 74 0.76 0.34 -14.66
N ILE A 75 0.01 0.83 -13.69
CA ILE A 75 -0.54 2.19 -13.71
C ILE A 75 0.58 3.21 -13.40
N LEU A 76 1.33 2.99 -12.32
CA LEU A 76 2.41 3.87 -11.85
C LEU A 76 3.49 4.12 -12.91
N LYS A 77 3.88 3.11 -13.69
CA LYS A 77 4.91 3.27 -14.74
C LYS A 77 4.58 4.30 -15.81
N ASN A 78 3.32 4.71 -15.96
CA ASN A 78 2.94 5.73 -16.93
C ASN A 78 3.31 7.15 -16.44
N TYR A 79 3.70 7.28 -15.17
CA TYR A 79 4.01 8.54 -14.49
C TYR A 79 5.42 8.52 -13.90
N VAL A 80 5.77 7.44 -13.20
CA VAL A 80 7.00 7.30 -12.43
C VAL A 80 7.93 6.31 -13.12
N HIS A 81 9.11 6.78 -13.52
CA HIS A 81 10.12 5.95 -14.20
C HIS A 81 10.98 5.14 -13.24
N ASP A 82 11.13 5.62 -11.99
CA ASP A 82 11.99 5.01 -10.98
C ASP A 82 11.18 4.65 -9.73
N PHE A 83 10.71 3.39 -9.69
CA PHE A 83 10.13 2.77 -8.52
C PHE A 83 10.49 1.28 -8.52
N THR A 84 10.49 0.69 -7.33
CA THR A 84 10.69 -0.77 -7.19
C THR A 84 9.47 -1.39 -6.54
N TYR A 85 8.94 -2.44 -7.19
CA TYR A 85 7.94 -3.34 -6.61
C TYR A 85 8.65 -4.57 -6.02
N TYR A 86 8.61 -4.72 -4.69
CA TYR A 86 9.10 -5.89 -3.99
C TYR A 86 7.96 -6.85 -3.68
N THR A 87 8.23 -8.14 -3.86
CA THR A 87 7.27 -9.20 -3.54
C THR A 87 8.00 -10.50 -3.20
N SER A 88 7.42 -11.32 -2.33
CA SER A 88 7.91 -12.67 -2.04
C SER A 88 7.63 -13.67 -3.19
N TYR A 89 6.65 -13.36 -4.05
CA TYR A 89 6.16 -14.28 -5.08
C TYR A 89 5.83 -13.57 -6.40
N LEU A 90 6.13 -14.23 -7.52
CA LEU A 90 5.82 -13.69 -8.84
C LEU A 90 4.65 -14.48 -9.43
N GLY A 91 3.48 -13.84 -9.50
CA GLY A 91 2.27 -14.43 -10.05
C GLY A 91 1.16 -14.59 -9.03
N SER A 92 0.11 -15.30 -9.42
CA SER A 92 -0.96 -15.72 -8.51
C SER A 92 -0.63 -17.08 -7.89
N ARG A 93 -0.77 -17.19 -6.57
CA ARG A 93 -0.58 -18.44 -5.82
C ARG A 93 -1.86 -19.26 -5.82
N LYS A 94 -1.80 -20.48 -6.36
CA LYS A 94 -2.94 -21.41 -6.38
C LYS A 94 -3.42 -21.77 -4.99
N GLU A 95 -2.54 -21.72 -3.99
CA GLU A 95 -2.88 -21.96 -2.60
C GLU A 95 -3.93 -20.96 -2.07
N TYR A 96 -4.04 -19.77 -2.67
CA TYR A 96 -5.01 -18.75 -2.27
C TYR A 96 -6.38 -18.91 -2.92
N GLN A 97 -6.55 -19.83 -3.88
CA GLN A 97 -7.83 -20.08 -4.55
C GLN A 97 -8.96 -20.45 -3.56
N GLU A 98 -8.61 -21.11 -2.46
CA GLU A 98 -9.58 -21.51 -1.42
C GLU A 98 -9.92 -20.37 -0.44
N GLN A 99 -9.15 -19.28 -0.45
CA GLN A 99 -9.44 -18.13 0.40
C GLN A 99 -10.62 -17.35 -0.18
N LYS A 100 -11.63 -17.07 0.65
CA LYS A 100 -12.87 -16.38 0.23
C LYS A 100 -12.64 -15.05 -0.45
N PHE A 101 -11.57 -14.34 -0.07
CA PHE A 101 -11.19 -13.06 -0.67
C PHE A 101 -10.87 -13.20 -2.17
N TYR A 102 -10.18 -14.26 -2.58
CA TYR A 102 -9.74 -14.46 -3.95
C TYR A 102 -10.68 -15.32 -4.79
N GLN A 103 -11.49 -16.17 -4.13
CA GLN A 103 -12.23 -17.26 -4.77
C GLN A 103 -13.11 -16.82 -5.95
N GLN A 104 -13.71 -15.64 -5.88
CA GLN A 104 -14.69 -15.20 -6.89
C GLN A 104 -14.06 -14.98 -8.28
N ASP A 105 -12.90 -14.33 -8.33
CA ASP A 105 -12.30 -13.85 -9.58
C ASP A 105 -10.98 -14.58 -9.91
N PHE A 106 -10.59 -15.58 -9.11
CA PHE A 106 -9.28 -16.23 -9.17
C PHE A 106 -8.87 -16.75 -10.55
N ASP A 107 -9.77 -17.45 -11.27
CA ASP A 107 -9.43 -18.08 -12.55
C ASP A 107 -9.15 -17.06 -13.67
N GLU A 108 -9.77 -15.88 -13.60
CA GLU A 108 -9.54 -14.77 -14.52
C GLU A 108 -8.31 -13.98 -14.11
N ASP A 109 -8.18 -13.70 -12.80
CA ASP A 109 -7.03 -13.03 -12.20
C ASP A 109 -5.74 -13.80 -12.44
N GLU A 110 -5.69 -15.11 -12.21
CA GLU A 110 -4.49 -15.92 -12.37
C GLU A 110 -3.86 -15.72 -13.76
N LYS A 111 -4.67 -15.79 -14.82
CA LYS A 111 -4.19 -15.63 -16.20
C LYS A 111 -3.64 -14.22 -16.44
N ARG A 112 -4.36 -13.19 -15.96
CA ARG A 112 -3.99 -11.79 -16.11
C ARG A 112 -2.73 -11.45 -15.32
N ILE A 113 -2.69 -11.80 -14.04
CA ILE A 113 -1.58 -11.54 -13.12
C ILE A 113 -0.31 -12.22 -13.61
N ASN A 114 -0.38 -13.51 -13.96
CA ASN A 114 0.77 -14.23 -14.49
C ASN A 114 1.29 -13.62 -15.81
N ARG A 115 0.39 -13.14 -16.67
CA ARG A 115 0.77 -12.40 -17.90
C ARG A 115 1.45 -11.07 -17.57
N LEU A 116 0.94 -10.29 -16.62
CA LEU A 116 1.52 -9.01 -16.23
C LEU A 116 2.94 -9.19 -15.68
N PHE A 117 3.17 -10.16 -14.80
CA PHE A 117 4.52 -10.50 -14.34
C PHE A 117 5.44 -10.94 -15.49
N ALA A 118 4.93 -11.75 -16.43
CA ALA A 118 5.72 -12.22 -17.57
C ALA A 118 6.20 -11.07 -18.50
N ILE A 119 5.40 -9.99 -18.63
CA ILE A 119 5.74 -8.83 -19.47
C ILE A 119 6.29 -7.63 -18.69
N ALA A 120 6.35 -7.69 -17.35
CA ALA A 120 6.73 -6.57 -16.50
C ALA A 120 8.06 -5.92 -16.94
N LYS A 121 9.10 -6.75 -17.11
CA LYS A 121 10.43 -6.28 -17.52
C LYS A 121 10.44 -5.61 -18.89
N SER A 122 9.76 -6.17 -19.89
CA SER A 122 9.69 -5.58 -21.23
C SER A 122 8.82 -4.32 -21.30
N CYS A 123 7.98 -4.12 -20.27
CA CYS A 123 7.13 -2.96 -20.09
C CYS A 123 7.69 -1.95 -19.07
N SER A 124 8.98 -2.03 -18.73
CA SER A 124 9.67 -1.14 -17.78
C SER A 124 9.07 -1.11 -16.38
N VAL A 125 8.45 -2.21 -15.94
CA VAL A 125 8.02 -2.38 -14.53
C VAL A 125 9.12 -3.17 -13.81
N HIS A 126 9.80 -2.51 -12.87
CA HIS A 126 10.86 -3.14 -12.09
C HIS A 126 10.27 -3.91 -10.90
N VAL A 127 10.33 -5.24 -11.00
CA VAL A 127 9.86 -6.17 -9.96
C VAL A 127 11.04 -6.94 -9.39
N VAL A 128 11.17 -6.94 -8.07
CA VAL A 128 12.20 -7.66 -7.33
C VAL A 128 11.54 -8.72 -6.47
N ARG A 129 11.87 -9.98 -6.73
CA ARG A 129 11.43 -11.09 -5.90
C ARG A 129 12.27 -11.15 -4.61
N MET A 130 11.87 -10.38 -3.61
CA MET A 130 12.51 -10.25 -2.31
C MET A 130 11.46 -9.75 -1.30
N ILE A 131 11.52 -10.25 -0.07
CA ILE A 131 10.83 -9.63 1.05
C ILE A 131 11.69 -8.47 1.55
N LEU A 132 11.19 -7.24 1.44
CA LEU A 132 11.88 -6.09 2.01
C LEU A 132 11.90 -6.22 3.55
N PRO A 133 13.07 -6.22 4.21
CA PRO A 133 13.16 -6.33 5.66
C PRO A 133 12.52 -5.13 6.38
N LEU A 134 11.95 -5.36 7.57
CA LEU A 134 11.34 -4.29 8.37
C LEU A 134 12.31 -3.14 8.67
N ASP A 135 13.58 -3.43 8.94
CA ASP A 135 14.61 -2.42 9.19
C ASP A 135 14.84 -1.51 7.97
N ASP A 136 14.67 -2.04 6.75
CA ASP A 136 14.74 -1.23 5.54
C ASP A 136 13.52 -0.31 5.42
N TYR A 137 12.30 -0.77 5.74
CA TYR A 137 11.13 0.12 5.86
C TYR A 137 11.39 1.27 6.84
N LYS A 138 11.87 0.94 8.04
CA LYS A 138 12.24 1.94 9.08
C LYS A 138 13.24 2.95 8.53
N ARG A 139 14.31 2.48 7.89
CA ARG A 139 15.36 3.32 7.31
C ARG A 139 14.84 4.25 6.21
N PHE A 140 14.06 3.74 5.26
CA PHE A 140 13.56 4.54 4.14
C PHE A 140 12.54 5.60 4.59
N LEU A 141 11.63 5.21 5.49
CA LEU A 141 10.55 6.09 5.97
C LEU A 141 11.03 7.07 7.06
N TYR A 142 12.13 6.76 7.76
CA TYR A 142 12.78 7.70 8.66
C TYR A 142 13.35 8.91 7.90
N CYS A 143 13.96 8.68 6.73
CA CYS A 143 14.55 9.75 5.92
C CYS A 143 13.52 10.70 5.30
N LYS A 144 12.21 10.40 5.38
CA LYS A 144 11.10 11.17 4.78
C LYS A 144 11.24 11.45 3.27
N GLN A 145 12.14 10.74 2.60
CA GLN A 145 12.40 10.85 1.17
C GLN A 145 11.68 9.77 0.36
N PHE A 146 11.08 8.79 1.03
CA PHE A 146 10.45 7.65 0.39
C PHE A 146 9.03 7.47 0.87
N ALA A 147 8.20 6.95 -0.03
CA ALA A 147 6.86 6.47 0.25
C ALA A 147 6.68 5.05 -0.28
N THR A 148 5.82 4.29 0.40
CA THR A 148 5.60 2.89 0.08
C THR A 148 4.11 2.57 0.11
N ILE A 149 3.57 2.20 -1.04
CA ILE A 149 2.26 1.54 -1.13
C ILE A 149 2.46 0.12 -0.64
N THR A 150 1.79 -0.31 0.41
CA THR A 150 1.96 -1.65 1.01
C THR A 150 0.63 -2.37 1.05
N LEU A 151 0.63 -3.65 0.67
CA LEU A 151 -0.51 -4.54 0.88
C LEU A 151 -0.45 -5.13 2.29
N VAL A 152 -1.52 -4.94 3.07
CA VAL A 152 -1.63 -5.46 4.43
C VAL A 152 -2.95 -6.21 4.62
N ASN A 153 -3.00 -7.10 5.61
CA ASN A 153 -4.26 -7.65 6.07
C ASN A 153 -4.96 -6.65 7.01
N LYS A 154 -6.09 -6.08 6.57
CA LYS A 154 -6.85 -5.03 7.28
C LYS A 154 -7.21 -5.39 8.73
N ARG A 155 -7.27 -6.69 9.05
CA ARG A 155 -7.61 -7.21 10.39
C ARG A 155 -6.64 -6.80 11.50
N GLN A 156 -5.42 -6.38 11.18
CA GLN A 156 -4.35 -6.13 12.17
C GLN A 156 -4.01 -4.62 12.31
N GLY A 157 -4.84 -3.72 11.77
CA GLY A 157 -4.53 -2.28 11.72
C GLY A 157 -5.22 -1.37 12.75
N CYS A 158 -4.42 -0.46 13.30
CA CYS A 158 -4.72 0.78 14.06
C CYS A 158 -4.77 0.68 15.60
N LEU A 159 -3.67 1.10 16.25
CA LEU A 159 -3.54 1.31 17.70
C LEU A 159 -4.24 2.59 18.20
N GLY A 160 -4.50 3.56 17.32
CA GLY A 160 -4.77 4.95 17.71
C GLY A 160 -6.19 5.50 17.50
N SER A 161 -7.02 4.88 16.67
CA SER A 161 -8.38 5.35 16.41
C SER A 161 -9.39 4.21 16.52
N VAL A 162 -10.61 4.55 16.92
CA VAL A 162 -11.79 3.67 16.88
C VAL A 162 -12.18 3.43 15.42
N CYS A 163 -11.23 2.92 14.62
CA CYS A 163 -11.41 2.73 13.21
C CYS A 163 -12.02 1.36 12.97
N GLY A 164 -13.23 1.33 12.41
CA GLY A 164 -13.79 0.15 11.74
C GLY A 164 -14.00 -1.12 12.56
N LYS A 165 -13.82 -1.12 13.90
CA LYS A 165 -13.94 -2.34 14.74
C LYS A 165 -15.19 -3.16 14.41
N LEU A 166 -16.34 -2.51 14.26
CA LEU A 166 -17.61 -3.19 13.94
C LEU A 166 -17.58 -3.92 12.59
N ASP A 167 -16.99 -3.31 11.56
CA ASP A 167 -16.91 -3.86 10.20
C ASP A 167 -15.94 -5.06 10.15
N LEU A 168 -14.80 -4.93 10.83
CA LEU A 168 -13.83 -6.03 11.02
C LEU A 168 -14.45 -7.21 11.80
N PHE A 169 -15.25 -6.94 12.83
CA PHE A 169 -15.97 -7.98 13.56
C PHE A 169 -17.00 -8.69 12.67
N LEU A 170 -17.76 -7.96 11.86
CA LEU A 170 -18.76 -8.52 10.93
C LEU A 170 -18.12 -9.41 9.86
N GLU A 171 -17.00 -8.98 9.26
CA GLU A 171 -16.27 -9.79 8.27
C GLU A 171 -15.64 -11.05 8.90
N LYS A 172 -15.29 -10.99 10.19
CA LYS A 172 -14.88 -12.18 10.95
C LYS A 172 -16.02 -13.18 11.11
N PHE A 173 -17.24 -12.73 11.39
CA PHE A 173 -18.41 -13.61 11.43
C PHE A 173 -18.76 -14.20 10.06
N LYS A 174 -18.40 -13.52 8.97
CA LYS A 174 -18.52 -14.05 7.60
C LYS A 174 -17.39 -15.01 7.21
N GLY A 175 -16.37 -15.19 8.06
CA GLY A 175 -15.29 -16.16 7.89
C GLY A 175 -14.23 -15.78 6.85
N TYR A 176 -13.95 -14.49 6.65
CA TYR A 176 -12.91 -14.00 5.73
C TYR A 176 -11.56 -13.85 6.43
N ASP A 177 -10.71 -14.88 6.46
CA ASP A 177 -9.46 -14.83 7.25
C ASP A 177 -8.42 -13.80 6.80
N TYR A 178 -8.52 -13.42 5.53
CA TYR A 178 -7.74 -12.36 4.90
C TYR A 178 -8.67 -11.29 4.33
N LEU A 179 -8.32 -10.03 4.55
CA LEU A 179 -8.92 -8.86 3.92
C LEU A 179 -7.79 -7.97 3.41
N GLY A 180 -7.41 -8.16 2.15
CA GLY A 180 -6.38 -7.35 1.52
C GLY A 180 -6.76 -5.87 1.52
N HIS A 181 -5.82 -5.02 1.92
CA HIS A 181 -6.00 -3.58 1.96
C HIS A 181 -4.69 -2.86 1.65
N PHE A 182 -4.74 -1.90 0.75
CA PHE A 182 -3.57 -1.07 0.42
C PHE A 182 -3.54 0.18 1.30
N ILE A 183 -2.35 0.51 1.78
CA ILE A 183 -2.06 1.74 2.53
C ILE A 183 -0.81 2.42 1.94
N VAL A 184 -0.63 3.71 2.21
CA VAL A 184 0.61 4.43 1.87
C VAL A 184 1.36 4.77 3.14
N LEU A 185 2.50 4.14 3.38
CA LEU A 185 3.42 4.55 4.43
C LEU A 185 4.14 5.83 4.02
N ILE A 186 4.14 6.81 4.91
CA ILE A 186 4.66 8.17 4.65
C ILE A 186 5.74 8.61 5.66
N GLY A 187 5.96 7.83 6.72
CA GLY A 187 6.97 8.15 7.71
C GLY A 187 7.14 7.06 8.76
N TYR A 188 8.24 7.15 9.50
CA TYR A 188 8.53 6.30 10.65
C TYR A 188 9.05 7.16 11.80
N ASP A 189 8.50 6.96 13.00
CA ASP A 189 8.96 7.61 14.24
C ASP A 189 9.74 6.58 15.09
N PRO A 190 11.07 6.72 15.22
CA PRO A 190 11.90 5.81 16.00
C PRO A 190 11.71 5.95 17.51
N THR A 191 11.07 7.03 17.98
CA THR A 191 10.86 7.29 19.42
C THR A 191 9.80 6.35 19.99
N GLU A 192 8.70 6.20 19.26
CA GLU A 192 7.55 5.36 19.63
C GLU A 192 7.56 4.01 18.89
N ASP A 193 8.52 3.80 17.98
CA ASP A 193 8.62 2.65 17.07
C ASP A 193 7.35 2.41 16.25
N VAL A 194 6.86 3.48 15.61
CA VAL A 194 5.60 3.47 14.85
C VAL A 194 5.77 3.95 13.41
N PHE A 195 4.98 3.39 12.50
CA PHE A 195 4.80 3.90 11.15
C PHE A 195 3.60 4.86 11.08
N ILE A 196 3.75 5.89 10.27
CA ILE A 196 2.70 6.86 9.93
C ILE A 196 2.25 6.58 8.50
N TYR A 197 0.94 6.50 8.28
CA TYR A 197 0.41 6.10 6.99
C TYR A 197 -0.90 6.82 6.62
N ARG A 198 -1.19 6.87 5.32
CA ARG A 198 -2.48 7.27 4.78
C ARG A 198 -3.32 6.02 4.52
N ASP A 199 -4.51 5.98 5.09
CA ASP A 199 -5.46 4.88 4.90
C ASP A 199 -6.64 5.37 4.04
N PRO A 200 -6.81 4.85 2.80
CA PRO A 200 -7.89 5.28 1.94
C PRO A 200 -9.28 4.88 2.46
N ALA A 201 -9.39 3.94 3.41
CA ALA A 201 -10.67 3.50 3.96
C ALA A 201 -11.21 4.40 5.09
N VAL A 202 -10.45 5.41 5.53
CA VAL A 202 -10.79 6.25 6.69
C VAL A 202 -10.82 7.72 6.32
N LYS A 203 -11.42 8.56 7.17
CA LYS A 203 -11.48 10.02 6.97
C LYS A 203 -10.34 10.77 7.65
N ASP A 204 -9.68 10.13 8.60
CA ASP A 204 -8.54 10.69 9.31
C ASP A 204 -7.42 10.97 8.30
N GLN A 205 -6.79 12.14 8.44
CA GLN A 205 -5.72 12.54 7.52
C GLN A 205 -4.56 11.55 7.55
N PHE A 206 -4.25 10.94 8.69
CA PHE A 206 -3.26 9.89 8.82
C PHE A 206 -3.64 8.91 9.92
N CYS A 207 -2.98 7.77 9.92
CA CYS A 207 -3.05 6.74 10.95
C CYS A 207 -1.64 6.39 11.43
N VAL A 208 -1.58 5.70 12.58
CA VAL A 208 -0.34 5.25 13.21
C VAL A 208 -0.47 3.78 13.61
N ILE A 209 0.58 3.00 13.40
CA ILE A 209 0.67 1.57 13.73
C ILE A 209 2.08 1.27 14.28
N SER A 210 2.21 0.38 15.26
CA SER A 210 3.53 -0.06 15.74
C SER A 210 4.27 -0.80 14.64
N ALA A 211 5.60 -0.80 14.70
CA ALA A 211 6.41 -1.54 13.75
C ALA A 211 6.09 -3.04 13.77
N ASP A 212 5.86 -3.60 14.96
CA ASP A 212 5.50 -5.01 15.14
C ASP A 212 4.12 -5.33 14.54
N ASP A 213 3.08 -4.54 14.85
CA ASP A 213 1.74 -4.78 14.30
C ASP A 213 1.71 -4.62 12.78
N PHE A 214 2.50 -3.67 12.24
CA PHE A 214 2.67 -3.52 10.80
C PHE A 214 3.37 -4.74 10.17
N ASP A 215 4.42 -5.25 10.82
CA ASP A 215 5.14 -6.42 10.36
C ASP A 215 4.26 -7.66 10.34
N ASP A 216 3.44 -7.87 11.37
CA ASP A 216 2.44 -8.94 11.40
C ASP A 216 1.41 -8.76 10.26
N ALA A 217 0.93 -7.53 10.05
CA ALA A 217 -0.12 -7.22 9.07
C ALA A 217 0.33 -7.49 7.63
N ARG A 218 1.59 -7.15 7.29
CA ARG A 218 2.16 -7.35 5.94
C ARG A 218 2.69 -8.77 5.70
N GLN A 219 2.85 -9.59 6.75
CA GLN A 219 3.33 -10.97 6.64
C GLN A 219 2.18 -11.98 6.53
N SER A 220 0.94 -11.54 6.77
CA SER A 220 -0.26 -12.36 6.65
C SER A 220 -0.36 -13.05 5.28
N GLU A 221 -0.84 -14.30 5.26
CA GLU A 221 -1.11 -15.01 4.01
C GLU A 221 -2.03 -14.20 3.09
N GLY A 222 -1.72 -14.17 1.78
CA GLY A 222 -2.43 -13.37 0.78
C GLY A 222 -1.75 -12.04 0.44
N THR A 223 -0.90 -11.50 1.31
CA THR A 223 -0.23 -10.20 1.05
C THR A 223 0.96 -10.31 0.10
N ASP A 224 1.59 -11.49 0.03
CA ASP A 224 2.86 -11.73 -0.65
C ASP A 224 4.01 -10.77 -0.29
N HIS A 225 3.89 -10.01 0.81
CA HIS A 225 4.81 -8.93 1.19
C HIS A 225 4.95 -7.84 0.12
N ASP A 226 3.87 -7.59 -0.62
CA ASP A 226 3.83 -6.65 -1.73
C ASP A 226 4.03 -5.18 -1.29
N CYS A 227 5.03 -4.49 -1.85
CA CYS A 227 5.34 -3.07 -1.57
C CYS A 227 6.18 -2.31 -2.63
#